data_AF-A5DLR7-F1
#
_entry.id   AF-A5DLR7-F1
#
_cell.length_a   1.000
_cell.length_b   1.000
_cell.length_c   1.000
_cell.angle_alpha   90.00
_cell.angle_beta   90.00
_cell.angle_gamma   90.00
#
_symmetry.space_group_name_H-M   'P 1'
#
loop_
_entity.id
_entity.type
_entity.pdbx_description
1 polymer ?
#
loop_
_entity_poly.entity_id
_entity_poly.type
_entity_poly.pdbx_seq_one_letter_code
_entity_poly.pdbx_strand_id
1 'polypeptide(L)'
;MIRWTLVANALILFLPLLLYFQNPKIQLNQIQHFKIDDLANINETLDPDFRKDEEITFIVEKPIDGKTRENATFLVLCRNYEVYDILKTIQNVQDRFNDRYNYDWVFLNDERFDGHFITSVTSFIRGGRISFGKVAKSHWSYPDWVDLDHARHMREQLAAKNVLYAESESYRHMCRFYSGFFYRHPLVMQYRYYWRVEPDVEFLCDINEDPFYVMRTTGKRYGFAISMFEYSDTIPTLWNHFLSYIKGKGKSLDFVQNPDKSYNLCHFWSNFEIAEVSLFANPDYDELFQYLDSTGGFFYERWGDAPVHTLAVSWLLEPHEIYWFDLGYRHSPYTQCPQSTTFRNRNRCVCDPESDFTFTYQSCTGHFLQLLR
;
A
#
# COMPACT_ATOMS: atom_id res chain seq x y z
N MET A 1 45.57 8.90 -62.14
CA MET A 1 46.55 7.87 -61.70
C MET A 1 46.10 7.33 -60.37
N ILE A 2 45.89 6.01 -60.34
CA ILE A 2 45.58 5.18 -59.17
C ILE A 2 46.74 5.29 -58.15
N ARG A 3 46.45 5.37 -56.85
CA ARG A 3 47.03 4.46 -55.84
C ARG A 3 46.44 4.62 -54.44
N TRP A 4 46.06 3.45 -53.92
CA TRP A 4 45.72 3.12 -52.55
C TRP A 4 46.98 2.86 -51.71
N THR A 5 46.88 3.14 -50.40
CA THR A 5 47.60 2.51 -49.25
C THR A 5 46.80 2.93 -47.99
N LEU A 6 46.03 2.07 -47.27
CA LEU A 6 46.41 1.02 -46.30
C LEU A 6 47.53 1.51 -45.35
N VAL A 7 47.50 1.49 -44.00
CA VAL A 7 46.77 0.72 -42.97
C VAL A 7 47.01 1.34 -41.57
N ALA A 8 45.96 1.38 -40.74
CA ALA A 8 45.82 1.08 -39.30
C ALA A 8 46.46 1.86 -38.11
N ASN A 9 45.61 1.93 -37.06
CA ASN A 9 45.83 1.96 -35.59
C ASN A 9 46.30 3.29 -34.98
N ALA A 10 45.74 3.83 -33.88
CA ALA A 10 44.84 3.33 -32.83
C ALA A 10 44.01 4.54 -32.29
N LEU A 11 42.69 4.43 -32.07
CA LEU A 11 42.04 4.01 -30.81
C LEU A 11 42.44 4.92 -29.62
N ILE A 12 41.48 5.73 -29.12
CA ILE A 12 40.96 5.72 -27.73
C ILE A 12 40.26 7.05 -27.37
N LEU A 13 38.95 6.92 -27.10
CA LEU A 13 38.08 7.63 -26.16
C LEU A 13 37.69 9.10 -26.41
N PHE A 14 36.48 9.31 -26.95
CA PHE A 14 35.50 10.23 -26.37
C PHE A 14 34.07 9.74 -26.68
N LEU A 15 33.18 9.88 -25.68
CA LEU A 15 31.77 9.42 -25.54
C LEU A 15 31.60 7.99 -24.99
N PRO A 16 30.84 7.82 -23.87
CA PRO A 16 29.45 8.31 -23.79
C PRO A 16 29.02 8.94 -22.44
N LEU A 17 28.26 10.03 -22.51
CA LEU A 17 27.49 10.59 -21.40
C LEU A 17 26.05 10.79 -21.88
N LEU A 18 25.40 9.69 -22.29
CA LEU A 18 24.02 9.69 -22.82
C LEU A 18 23.33 8.32 -22.71
N LEU A 19 23.68 7.51 -21.70
CA LEU A 19 23.09 6.17 -21.49
C LEU A 19 22.47 5.96 -20.10
N TYR A 20 22.07 7.03 -19.39
CA TYR A 20 21.50 6.89 -18.04
C TYR A 20 19.99 7.16 -17.90
N PHE A 21 19.26 7.38 -19.00
CA PHE A 21 17.79 7.55 -18.97
C PHE A 21 17.07 6.75 -20.07
N GLN A 22 17.40 5.47 -20.20
CA GLN A 22 16.49 4.52 -20.82
C GLN A 22 15.86 3.67 -19.73
N ASN A 23 14.61 4.02 -19.41
CA ASN A 23 13.63 3.18 -18.73
C ASN A 23 13.92 1.69 -18.96
N PRO A 24 14.08 0.86 -17.91
CA PRO A 24 13.96 -0.56 -18.12
C PRO A 24 12.51 -0.79 -18.54
N LYS A 25 12.30 -1.17 -19.80
CA LYS A 25 11.11 -1.95 -20.15
C LYS A 25 11.15 -3.16 -19.24
N ILE A 26 10.42 -3.10 -18.14
CA ILE A 26 10.08 -4.27 -17.34
C ILE A 26 9.43 -5.21 -18.35
N GLN A 27 10.15 -6.26 -18.75
CA GLN A 27 9.54 -7.36 -19.46
C GLN A 27 8.54 -7.94 -18.46
N LEU A 28 7.26 -7.64 -18.67
CA LEU A 28 6.16 -8.31 -18.00
C LEU A 28 6.33 -9.80 -18.30
N ASN A 29 6.97 -10.52 -17.38
CA ASN A 29 7.11 -11.95 -17.46
C ASN A 29 5.70 -12.53 -17.50
N GLN A 30 5.39 -13.21 -18.61
CA GLN A 30 4.18 -13.98 -18.91
C GLN A 30 2.91 -13.55 -18.15
N ILE A 31 2.24 -12.48 -18.62
CA ILE A 31 0.83 -12.27 -18.28
C ILE A 31 0.02 -13.37 -18.98
N GLN A 32 -0.61 -14.24 -18.19
CA GLN A 32 -1.59 -15.19 -18.70
C GLN A 32 -3.01 -14.66 -18.44
N HIS A 33 -3.82 -14.63 -19.50
CA HIS A 33 -5.22 -14.26 -19.45
C HIS A 33 -6.08 -15.53 -19.48
N PHE A 34 -6.93 -15.70 -18.47
CA PHE A 34 -7.82 -16.85 -18.37
C PHE A 34 -9.28 -16.43 -18.49
N LYS A 35 -10.09 -17.24 -19.18
CA LYS A 35 -11.56 -17.10 -19.19
C LYS A 35 -12.15 -17.82 -17.98
N ILE A 36 -13.38 -17.45 -17.62
CA ILE A 36 -14.08 -18.02 -16.44
C ILE A 36 -14.17 -19.56 -16.51
N ASP A 37 -14.37 -20.13 -17.71
CA ASP A 37 -14.45 -21.58 -17.91
C ASP A 37 -13.09 -22.30 -17.67
N ASP A 38 -11.97 -21.59 -17.80
CA ASP A 38 -10.62 -22.13 -17.54
C ASP A 38 -10.32 -22.25 -16.04
N LEU A 39 -11.07 -21.54 -15.18
CA LEU A 39 -10.89 -21.52 -13.72
C LEU A 39 -11.30 -22.84 -13.06
N ALA A 40 -12.24 -23.58 -13.66
CA ALA A 40 -12.73 -24.85 -13.11
C ALA A 40 -11.63 -25.91 -12.99
N ASN A 41 -10.60 -25.81 -13.83
CA ASN A 41 -9.48 -26.75 -13.88
C ASN A 41 -8.16 -26.10 -13.44
N ILE A 42 -8.16 -24.91 -12.80
CA ILE A 42 -6.92 -24.15 -12.56
C ILE A 42 -5.86 -24.93 -11.77
N ASN A 43 -6.29 -25.83 -10.89
CA ASN A 43 -5.40 -26.71 -10.14
C ASN A 43 -4.69 -27.74 -11.04
N GLU A 44 -5.28 -28.08 -12.19
CA GLU A 44 -4.70 -28.94 -13.22
C GLU A 44 -3.92 -28.12 -14.28
N THR A 45 -4.33 -26.87 -14.55
CA THR A 45 -3.68 -25.98 -15.54
C THR A 45 -2.42 -25.30 -15.01
N LEU A 46 -2.26 -25.18 -13.69
CA LEU A 46 -0.98 -24.82 -13.07
C LEU A 46 -0.03 -26.03 -13.20
N ASP A 47 0.57 -26.17 -14.38
CA ASP A 47 1.60 -27.14 -14.74
C ASP A 47 2.53 -27.48 -13.55
N PRO A 48 2.65 -28.75 -13.14
CA PRO A 48 3.58 -29.15 -12.10
C PRO A 48 5.06 -28.83 -12.44
N ASP A 49 5.39 -28.60 -13.72
CA ASP A 49 6.71 -28.15 -14.19
C ASP A 49 6.89 -26.61 -14.20
N PHE A 50 5.90 -25.82 -13.75
CA PHE A 50 6.10 -24.36 -13.59
C PHE A 50 7.22 -24.08 -12.59
N ARG A 51 8.33 -23.49 -13.07
CA ARG A 51 9.49 -23.11 -12.25
C ARG A 51 9.03 -22.28 -11.05
N LYS A 52 9.38 -22.70 -9.83
CA LYS A 52 8.99 -22.06 -8.56
C LYS A 52 9.46 -20.60 -8.39
N ASP A 53 10.42 -20.17 -9.21
CA ASP A 53 11.12 -18.89 -9.05
C ASP A 53 10.58 -17.75 -9.93
N GLU A 54 9.62 -18.00 -10.83
CA GLU A 54 9.05 -16.94 -11.67
C GLU A 54 7.99 -16.11 -10.89
N GLU A 55 8.07 -14.78 -11.05
CA GLU A 55 7.07 -13.80 -10.63
C GLU A 55 5.81 -13.94 -11.51
N ILE A 56 5.04 -15.00 -11.28
CA ILE A 56 3.84 -15.28 -12.06
C ILE A 56 2.78 -14.24 -11.70
N THR A 57 2.21 -13.64 -12.74
CA THR A 57 0.99 -12.84 -12.66
C THR A 57 -0.16 -13.63 -13.26
N PHE A 58 -1.22 -13.81 -12.49
CA PHE A 58 -2.47 -14.39 -12.96
C PHE A 58 -3.55 -13.30 -13.06
N ILE A 59 -4.23 -13.18 -14.20
CA ILE A 59 -5.25 -12.15 -14.43
C ILE A 59 -6.55 -12.75 -14.94
N VAL A 60 -7.65 -12.35 -14.32
CA VAL A 60 -9.01 -12.60 -14.78
C VAL A 60 -9.66 -11.29 -15.20
N GLU A 61 -10.17 -11.25 -16.42
CA GLU A 61 -10.96 -10.12 -16.93
C GLU A 61 -12.45 -10.46 -16.87
N LYS A 62 -13.24 -9.59 -16.23
CA LYS A 62 -14.70 -9.71 -16.20
C LYS A 62 -15.36 -8.49 -16.84
N PRO A 63 -16.59 -8.65 -17.39
CA PRO A 63 -17.29 -7.53 -18.03
C PRO A 63 -17.43 -6.31 -17.11
N ILE A 64 -17.36 -5.12 -17.72
CA ILE A 64 -17.61 -3.83 -17.09
C ILE A 64 -18.74 -3.18 -17.89
N ASP A 65 -19.96 -3.17 -17.34
CA ASP A 65 -21.16 -2.76 -18.08
C ASP A 65 -21.27 -1.23 -18.23
N GLY A 66 -20.55 -0.66 -19.20
CA GLY A 66 -20.73 0.73 -19.65
C GLY A 66 -20.46 1.82 -18.59
N LYS A 67 -19.75 1.48 -17.51
CA LYS A 67 -19.50 2.36 -16.36
C LYS A 67 -18.35 3.32 -16.65
N THR A 68 -18.57 4.62 -16.46
CA THR A 68 -17.48 5.60 -16.39
C THR A 68 -16.91 5.56 -14.97
N ARG A 69 -15.61 5.33 -14.86
CA ARG A 69 -14.89 5.19 -13.58
C ARG A 69 -13.46 5.68 -13.73
N GLU A 70 -12.80 5.96 -12.62
CA GLU A 70 -11.40 6.41 -12.62
C GLU A 70 -10.42 5.24 -12.89
N ASN A 71 -9.16 5.57 -13.21
CA ASN A 71 -8.10 4.56 -13.28
C ASN A 71 -7.65 4.18 -11.86
N ALA A 72 -8.32 3.20 -11.25
CA ALA A 72 -8.09 2.83 -9.86
C ALA A 72 -8.32 1.34 -9.58
N THR A 73 -7.72 0.86 -8.49
CA THR A 73 -7.84 -0.53 -8.01
C THR A 73 -8.00 -0.59 -6.51
N PHE A 74 -8.62 -1.65 -6.01
CA PHE A 74 -8.35 -2.14 -4.65
C PHE A 74 -6.99 -2.84 -4.64
N LEU A 75 -6.23 -2.63 -3.58
CA LEU A 75 -4.95 -3.28 -3.34
C LEU A 75 -5.04 -4.08 -2.04
N VAL A 76 -4.75 -5.37 -2.13
CA VAL A 76 -4.78 -6.30 -1.00
C VAL A 76 -3.45 -7.04 -0.96
N LEU A 77 -2.78 -6.99 0.19
CA LEU A 77 -1.67 -7.90 0.51
C LEU A 77 -2.21 -8.92 1.51
N CYS A 78 -2.23 -10.19 1.13
CA CYS A 78 -2.74 -11.27 1.98
C CYS A 78 -2.15 -12.62 1.59
N ARG A 79 -2.28 -13.59 2.48
CA ARG A 79 -1.78 -14.95 2.33
C ARG A 79 -2.89 -15.92 1.97
N ASN A 80 -2.51 -17.07 1.40
CA ASN A 80 -3.46 -18.11 1.01
C ASN A 80 -4.38 -18.55 2.16
N TYR A 81 -3.86 -18.66 3.39
CA TYR A 81 -4.66 -19.10 4.54
C TYR A 81 -5.70 -18.06 5.00
N GLU A 82 -5.60 -16.81 4.56
CA GLU A 82 -6.52 -15.71 4.90
C GLU A 82 -7.72 -15.65 3.94
N VAL A 83 -7.84 -16.62 3.01
CA VAL A 83 -8.88 -16.65 1.97
C VAL A 83 -10.27 -16.36 2.53
N TYR A 84 -10.67 -16.99 3.63
CA TYR A 84 -12.02 -16.82 4.17
C TYR A 84 -12.27 -15.46 4.80
N ASP A 85 -11.23 -14.82 5.34
CA ASP A 85 -11.36 -13.48 5.93
C ASP A 85 -11.40 -12.42 4.83
N ILE A 86 -10.57 -12.56 3.79
CA ILE A 86 -10.66 -11.67 2.63
C ILE A 86 -11.96 -11.87 1.83
N LEU A 87 -12.52 -13.08 1.76
CA LEU A 87 -13.83 -13.31 1.12
C LEU A 87 -14.96 -12.54 1.82
N LYS A 88 -14.97 -12.48 3.16
CA LYS A 88 -15.94 -11.67 3.92
C LYS A 88 -15.78 -10.20 3.58
N THR A 89 -14.55 -9.70 3.54
CA THR A 89 -14.24 -8.32 3.17
C THR A 89 -14.64 -8.00 1.73
N ILE A 90 -14.32 -8.86 0.76
CA ILE A 90 -14.71 -8.68 -0.65
C ILE A 90 -16.23 -8.60 -0.75
N GLN A 91 -16.96 -9.55 -0.15
CA GLN A 91 -18.42 -9.53 -0.15
C GLN A 91 -18.95 -8.19 0.40
N ASN A 92 -18.40 -7.74 1.53
CA ASN A 92 -18.78 -6.48 2.14
C ASN A 92 -18.47 -5.27 1.23
N VAL A 93 -17.29 -5.18 0.63
CA VAL A 93 -16.94 -4.11 -0.32
C VAL A 93 -17.86 -4.13 -1.54
N GLN A 94 -18.16 -5.32 -2.08
CA GLN A 94 -19.03 -5.49 -3.23
C GLN A 94 -20.44 -5.00 -2.93
N ASP A 95 -21.02 -5.42 -1.80
CA ASP A 95 -22.37 -5.02 -1.35
C ASP A 95 -22.44 -3.51 -1.06
N ARG A 96 -21.44 -2.99 -0.34
CA ARG A 96 -21.43 -1.59 0.10
C ARG A 96 -21.01 -0.61 -0.97
N PHE A 97 -20.31 -1.03 -2.02
CA PHE A 97 -19.74 -0.13 -3.01
C PHE A 97 -19.59 -0.75 -4.39
N ASN A 98 -18.72 -1.76 -4.51
CA ASN A 98 -18.04 -2.01 -5.77
C ASN A 98 -18.86 -2.77 -6.82
N ASP A 99 -19.98 -3.41 -6.46
CA ASP A 99 -20.90 -3.93 -7.49
C ASP A 99 -21.49 -2.82 -8.37
N ARG A 100 -21.54 -1.58 -7.86
CA ARG A 100 -21.99 -0.42 -8.64
C ARG A 100 -20.95 0.12 -9.60
N TYR A 101 -19.65 -0.07 -9.36
CA TYR A 101 -18.56 0.56 -10.14
C TYR A 101 -17.61 -0.43 -10.84
N ASN A 102 -17.53 -1.65 -10.32
CA ASN A 102 -16.71 -2.77 -10.75
C ASN A 102 -15.20 -2.51 -10.77
N TYR A 103 -14.68 -1.56 -9.99
CA TYR A 103 -13.24 -1.27 -9.91
C TYR A 103 -12.40 -2.53 -9.73
N ASP A 104 -11.19 -2.46 -10.28
CA ASP A 104 -10.27 -3.58 -10.35
C ASP A 104 -9.75 -3.99 -8.98
N TRP A 105 -9.25 -5.22 -8.87
CA TRP A 105 -8.61 -5.74 -7.67
C TRP A 105 -7.22 -6.25 -7.99
N VAL A 106 -6.25 -5.87 -7.16
CA VAL A 106 -4.89 -6.39 -7.16
C VAL A 106 -4.63 -7.08 -5.84
N PHE A 107 -4.39 -8.38 -5.89
CA PHE A 107 -3.97 -9.20 -4.77
C PHE A 107 -2.47 -9.48 -4.90
N LEU A 108 -1.72 -9.20 -3.84
CA LEU A 108 -0.29 -9.47 -3.72
C LEU A 108 -0.05 -10.42 -2.54
N ASN A 109 0.98 -11.26 -2.65
CA ASN A 109 1.41 -12.20 -1.62
C ASN A 109 2.93 -12.42 -1.72
N ASP A 110 3.61 -12.65 -0.60
CA ASP A 110 5.03 -13.03 -0.59
C ASP A 110 5.26 -14.45 -1.14
N GLU A 111 4.21 -15.27 -1.11
CA GLU A 111 4.14 -16.55 -1.79
C GLU A 111 3.25 -16.49 -3.04
N ARG A 112 3.17 -17.60 -3.77
CA ARG A 112 2.21 -17.73 -4.87
C ARG A 112 0.81 -17.92 -4.32
N PHE A 113 -0.18 -17.31 -4.95
CA PHE A 113 -1.56 -17.69 -4.71
C PHE A 113 -1.84 -19.09 -5.26
N ASP A 114 -2.47 -19.94 -4.46
CA ASP A 114 -2.91 -21.25 -4.91
C ASP A 114 -4.24 -21.17 -5.67
N GLY A 115 -4.60 -22.25 -6.37
CA GLY A 115 -5.83 -22.27 -7.15
C GLY A 115 -7.11 -22.22 -6.30
N HIS A 116 -7.07 -22.64 -5.03
CA HIS A 116 -8.21 -22.46 -4.12
C HIS A 116 -8.44 -20.96 -3.86
N PHE A 117 -7.40 -20.22 -3.51
CA PHE A 117 -7.47 -18.77 -3.31
C PHE A 117 -7.99 -18.06 -4.57
N ILE A 118 -7.36 -18.32 -5.72
CA ILE A 118 -7.70 -17.66 -6.99
C ILE A 118 -9.16 -17.92 -7.37
N THR A 119 -9.61 -19.18 -7.33
CA THR A 119 -10.98 -19.55 -7.69
C THR A 119 -12.00 -18.97 -6.71
N SER A 120 -11.73 -19.04 -5.41
CA SER A 120 -12.58 -18.49 -4.36
C SER A 120 -12.74 -16.98 -4.50
N VAL A 121 -11.66 -16.21 -4.53
CA VAL A 121 -11.70 -14.75 -4.69
C VAL A 121 -12.40 -14.35 -5.98
N THR A 122 -12.06 -15.02 -7.09
CA THR A 122 -12.67 -14.71 -8.39
C THR A 122 -14.18 -14.92 -8.37
N SER A 123 -14.71 -15.88 -7.61
CA SER A 123 -16.16 -16.14 -7.56
C SER A 123 -16.98 -15.01 -6.90
N PHE A 124 -16.38 -14.20 -6.03
CA PHE A 124 -17.06 -13.11 -5.29
C PHE A 124 -17.02 -11.77 -6.04
N ILE A 125 -16.06 -11.57 -6.95
CA ILE A 125 -15.90 -10.31 -7.69
C ILE A 125 -16.68 -10.40 -9.01
N ARG A 126 -17.66 -9.53 -9.23
CA ARG A 126 -18.61 -9.68 -10.36
C ARG A 126 -18.15 -9.04 -11.67
N GLY A 127 -17.27 -8.06 -11.62
CA GLY A 127 -16.81 -7.30 -12.78
C GLY A 127 -15.46 -6.64 -12.53
N GLY A 128 -14.84 -6.14 -13.61
CA GLY A 128 -13.50 -5.57 -13.55
C GLY A 128 -12.38 -6.61 -13.70
N ARG A 129 -11.15 -6.12 -13.61
CA ARG A 129 -9.93 -6.92 -13.68
C ARG A 129 -9.53 -7.39 -12.29
N ILE A 130 -9.20 -8.67 -12.17
CA ILE A 130 -8.72 -9.29 -10.94
C ILE A 130 -7.31 -9.80 -11.22
N SER A 131 -6.32 -9.21 -10.56
CA SER A 131 -4.90 -9.53 -10.76
C SER A 131 -4.31 -10.13 -9.51
N PHE A 132 -3.57 -11.22 -9.64
CA PHE A 132 -2.87 -11.91 -8.56
C PHE A 132 -1.38 -11.90 -8.88
N GLY A 133 -0.57 -11.34 -7.98
CA GLY A 133 0.88 -11.21 -8.16
C GLY A 133 1.65 -11.71 -6.95
N LYS A 134 2.85 -12.26 -7.22
CA LYS A 134 3.82 -12.59 -6.18
C LYS A 134 4.77 -11.40 -5.97
N VAL A 135 5.00 -11.03 -4.71
CA VAL A 135 6.00 -10.03 -4.34
C VAL A 135 7.40 -10.57 -4.64
N ALA A 136 8.19 -9.77 -5.34
CA ALA A 136 9.60 -10.07 -5.62
C ALA A 136 10.36 -10.39 -4.32
N LYS A 137 11.20 -11.44 -4.34
CA LYS A 137 11.98 -11.83 -3.15
C LYS A 137 12.85 -10.68 -2.63
N SER A 138 13.40 -9.84 -3.50
CA SER A 138 14.18 -8.65 -3.13
C SER A 138 13.38 -7.59 -2.36
N HIS A 139 12.06 -7.56 -2.52
CA HIS A 139 11.16 -6.64 -1.81
C HIS A 139 10.63 -7.26 -0.51
N TRP A 140 10.78 -8.58 -0.33
CA TRP A 140 10.33 -9.34 0.85
C TRP A 140 11.46 -10.23 1.42
N SER A 141 12.61 -9.62 1.70
CA SER A 141 13.74 -10.28 2.35
C SER A 141 14.54 -9.25 3.16
N TYR A 142 15.46 -9.74 3.99
CA TYR A 142 16.45 -8.88 4.63
C TYR A 142 17.43 -8.37 3.57
N PRO A 143 17.67 -7.05 3.51
CA PRO A 143 18.80 -6.50 2.76
C PRO A 143 20.14 -7.00 3.28
N ASP A 144 21.15 -7.08 2.41
CA ASP A 144 22.48 -7.63 2.74
C ASP A 144 23.21 -6.88 3.87
N TRP A 145 22.84 -5.61 4.11
CA TRP A 145 23.43 -4.79 5.16
C TRP A 145 22.80 -5.00 6.55
N VAL A 146 21.71 -5.79 6.65
CA VAL A 146 21.08 -6.09 7.94
C VAL A 146 21.86 -7.16 8.68
N ASP A 147 22.30 -6.85 9.90
CA ASP A 147 22.84 -7.83 10.85
C ASP A 147 21.67 -8.65 11.44
N LEU A 148 21.58 -9.92 11.03
CA LEU A 148 20.50 -10.82 11.43
C LEU A 148 20.55 -11.21 12.91
N ASP A 149 21.74 -11.27 13.53
CA ASP A 149 21.87 -11.56 14.96
C ASP A 149 21.46 -10.35 15.78
N HIS A 150 21.83 -9.14 15.36
CA HIS A 150 21.36 -7.91 15.98
C HIS A 150 19.84 -7.76 15.84
N ALA A 151 19.28 -7.96 14.64
CA ALA A 151 17.84 -7.91 14.42
C ALA A 151 17.08 -8.92 15.29
N ARG A 152 17.60 -10.14 15.46
CA ARG A 152 17.03 -11.15 16.37
C ARG A 152 17.02 -10.66 17.81
N HIS A 153 18.16 -10.15 18.28
CA HIS A 153 18.27 -9.61 19.64
C HIS A 153 17.29 -8.45 19.90
N MET A 154 17.12 -7.55 18.93
CA MET A 154 16.16 -6.45 19.06
C MET A 154 14.70 -6.92 19.10
N ARG A 155 14.36 -7.97 18.34
CA ARG A 155 13.03 -8.62 18.44
C ARG A 155 12.78 -9.16 19.85
N GLU A 156 13.75 -9.84 20.44
CA GLU A 156 13.67 -10.37 21.81
C GLU A 156 13.48 -9.25 22.84
N GLN A 157 14.19 -8.12 22.69
CA GLN A 157 14.01 -6.95 23.57
C GLN A 157 12.61 -6.35 23.49
N LEU A 158 12.06 -6.20 22.27
CA LEU A 158 10.69 -5.71 22.09
C LEU A 158 9.66 -6.70 22.62
N ALA A 159 9.91 -8.01 22.47
CA ALA A 159 9.04 -9.06 22.98
C ALA A 159 8.98 -9.04 24.51
N ALA A 160 10.12 -8.82 25.17
CA ALA A 160 10.20 -8.66 26.62
C ALA A 160 9.41 -7.44 27.15
N LYS A 161 9.15 -6.45 26.30
CA LYS A 161 8.28 -5.28 26.58
C LYS A 161 6.81 -5.51 26.23
N ASN A 162 6.42 -6.71 25.77
CA ASN A 162 5.08 -7.04 25.27
C ASN A 162 4.63 -6.15 24.10
N VAL A 163 5.56 -5.71 23.26
CA VAL A 163 5.22 -4.95 22.05
C VAL A 163 4.52 -5.88 21.06
N LEU A 164 3.35 -5.46 20.54
CA LEU A 164 2.58 -6.25 19.58
C LEU A 164 3.44 -6.61 18.34
N TYR A 165 3.34 -7.84 17.84
CA TYR A 165 4.15 -8.33 16.70
C TYR A 165 5.67 -8.22 16.88
N ALA A 166 6.18 -8.02 18.11
CA ALA A 166 7.61 -7.85 18.36
C ALA A 166 8.48 -8.96 17.78
N GLU A 167 8.05 -10.21 17.88
CA GLU A 167 8.80 -11.38 17.38
C GLU A 167 8.57 -11.66 15.88
N SER A 168 7.59 -11.01 15.25
CA SER A 168 7.20 -11.31 13.87
C SER A 168 8.17 -10.69 12.87
N GLU A 169 8.95 -11.53 12.20
CA GLU A 169 9.79 -11.13 11.05
C GLU A 169 8.92 -10.72 9.86
N SER A 170 7.89 -11.54 9.58
CA SER A 170 7.03 -11.30 8.43
C SER A 170 6.22 -10.00 8.55
N TYR A 171 5.87 -9.56 9.76
CA TYR A 171 5.25 -8.26 9.98
C TYR A 171 6.19 -7.10 9.62
N ARG A 172 7.49 -7.22 9.92
CA ARG A 172 8.48 -6.21 9.53
C ARG A 172 8.70 -6.16 8.02
N HIS A 173 8.72 -7.32 7.36
CA HIS A 173 8.73 -7.37 5.89
C HIS A 173 7.48 -6.72 5.30
N MET A 174 6.31 -6.96 5.89
CA MET A 174 5.06 -6.30 5.50
C MET A 174 5.14 -4.78 5.63
N CYS A 175 5.57 -4.26 6.79
CA CYS A 175 5.71 -2.83 7.00
C CYS A 175 6.72 -2.20 6.03
N ARG A 176 7.86 -2.87 5.79
CA ARG A 176 8.84 -2.42 4.79
C ARG A 176 8.26 -2.47 3.37
N PHE A 177 7.50 -3.50 3.03
CA PHE A 177 6.88 -3.66 1.71
C PHE A 177 5.87 -2.54 1.41
N TYR A 178 4.96 -2.27 2.36
CA TYR A 178 4.03 -1.16 2.21
C TYR A 178 4.74 0.19 2.27
N SER A 179 5.84 0.35 3.00
CA SER A 179 6.60 1.61 2.97
C SER A 179 7.30 1.86 1.64
N GLY A 180 7.84 0.82 0.98
CA GLY A 180 8.85 1.02 -0.07
C GLY A 180 8.56 0.43 -1.44
N PHE A 181 7.67 -0.56 -1.55
CA PHE A 181 7.69 -1.47 -2.70
C PHE A 181 6.34 -1.71 -3.37
N PHE A 182 5.22 -1.64 -2.65
CA PHE A 182 3.90 -1.98 -3.21
C PHE A 182 3.58 -1.17 -4.49
N TYR A 183 3.88 0.13 -4.48
CA TYR A 183 3.63 1.05 -5.60
C TYR A 183 4.55 0.81 -6.80
N ARG A 184 5.63 0.03 -6.62
CA ARG A 184 6.56 -0.39 -7.68
C ARG A 184 6.17 -1.73 -8.29
N HIS A 185 5.18 -2.42 -7.73
CA HIS A 185 4.75 -3.69 -8.28
C HIS A 185 4.13 -3.46 -9.67
N PRO A 186 4.47 -4.26 -10.71
CA PRO A 186 3.96 -4.06 -12.08
C PRO A 186 2.44 -3.96 -12.18
N LEU A 187 1.73 -4.68 -11.32
CA LEU A 187 0.26 -4.63 -11.26
C LEU A 187 -0.30 -3.35 -10.66
N VAL A 188 0.46 -2.64 -9.81
CA VAL A 188 0.02 -1.43 -9.13
C VAL A 188 0.42 -0.18 -9.90
N MET A 189 1.62 -0.15 -10.50
CA MET A 189 2.19 1.01 -11.19
C MET A 189 1.31 1.58 -12.32
N GLN A 190 0.41 0.78 -12.90
CA GLN A 190 -0.48 1.20 -13.98
C GLN A 190 -1.67 2.05 -13.53
N TYR A 191 -1.99 2.04 -12.23
CA TYR A 191 -3.16 2.73 -11.68
C TYR A 191 -2.81 4.14 -11.24
N ARG A 192 -3.79 5.06 -11.34
CA ARG A 192 -3.65 6.40 -10.77
C ARG A 192 -3.86 6.37 -9.26
N TYR A 193 -4.93 5.72 -8.82
CA TYR A 193 -5.27 5.57 -7.40
C TYR A 193 -5.28 4.11 -7.00
N TYR A 194 -4.95 3.86 -5.74
CA TYR A 194 -5.24 2.58 -5.09
C TYR A 194 -6.08 2.82 -3.84
N TRP A 195 -6.85 1.80 -3.47
CA TRP A 195 -7.50 1.70 -2.17
C TRP A 195 -6.98 0.46 -1.46
N ARG A 196 -6.17 0.65 -0.40
CA ARG A 196 -5.73 -0.47 0.44
C ARG A 196 -6.92 -1.05 1.21
N VAL A 197 -7.06 -2.37 1.10
CA VAL A 197 -8.05 -3.17 1.81
C VAL A 197 -7.34 -4.38 2.41
N GLU A 198 -7.61 -4.68 3.67
CA GLU A 198 -7.04 -5.84 4.36
C GLU A 198 -8.11 -6.91 4.61
N PRO A 199 -7.72 -8.18 4.82
CA PRO A 199 -8.62 -9.18 5.37
C PRO A 199 -9.26 -8.71 6.69
N ASP A 200 -10.49 -9.16 6.96
CA ASP A 200 -11.22 -8.90 8.22
C ASP A 200 -11.54 -7.41 8.49
N VAL A 201 -11.60 -6.58 7.44
CA VAL A 201 -12.18 -5.23 7.53
C VAL A 201 -13.64 -5.20 7.12
N GLU A 202 -14.37 -4.22 7.64
CA GLU A 202 -15.79 -4.01 7.35
C GLU A 202 -16.11 -2.56 7.01
N PHE A 203 -16.79 -2.36 5.89
CA PHE A 203 -17.53 -1.17 5.56
C PHE A 203 -18.93 -1.28 6.14
N LEU A 204 -19.23 -0.38 7.07
CA LEU A 204 -20.42 -0.44 7.90
C LEU A 204 -21.58 0.33 7.28
N CYS A 205 -21.34 1.10 6.22
CA CYS A 205 -22.32 1.91 5.50
C CYS A 205 -22.22 1.65 4.00
N ASP A 206 -23.28 1.93 3.25
CA ASP A 206 -23.21 2.02 1.80
C ASP A 206 -22.41 3.27 1.38
N ILE A 207 -21.53 3.09 0.41
CA ILE A 207 -20.69 4.14 -0.16
C ILE A 207 -21.30 4.54 -1.50
N ASN A 208 -22.21 5.50 -1.46
CA ASN A 208 -23.02 5.89 -2.62
C ASN A 208 -22.32 6.85 -3.59
N GLU A 209 -21.26 7.52 -3.12
CA GLU A 209 -20.42 8.39 -3.93
C GLU A 209 -19.09 7.68 -4.20
N ASP A 210 -18.60 7.80 -5.43
CA ASP A 210 -17.35 7.15 -5.85
C ASP A 210 -16.13 7.84 -5.20
N PRO A 211 -15.40 7.17 -4.28
CA PRO A 211 -14.27 7.78 -3.59
C PRO A 211 -13.16 8.22 -4.54
N PHE A 212 -12.90 7.48 -5.61
CA PHE A 212 -11.85 7.83 -6.57
C PHE A 212 -12.25 9.05 -7.40
N TYR A 213 -13.53 9.16 -7.77
CA TYR A 213 -14.07 10.34 -8.43
C TYR A 213 -13.97 11.58 -7.54
N VAL A 214 -14.32 11.46 -6.25
CA VAL A 214 -14.16 12.55 -5.27
C VAL A 214 -12.70 12.97 -5.20
N MET A 215 -11.79 12.02 -5.03
CA MET A 215 -10.35 12.30 -4.95
C MET A 215 -9.86 13.07 -6.17
N ARG A 216 -10.18 12.60 -7.38
CA ARG A 216 -9.77 13.29 -8.61
C ARG A 216 -10.38 14.69 -8.74
N THR A 217 -11.69 14.80 -8.58
CA THR A 217 -12.40 16.07 -8.87
C THR A 217 -12.13 17.16 -7.85
N THR A 218 -11.74 16.78 -6.63
CA THR A 218 -11.41 17.72 -5.55
C THR A 218 -9.89 17.89 -5.33
N GLY A 219 -9.06 17.33 -6.21
CA GLY A 219 -7.60 17.49 -6.17
C GLY A 219 -6.94 16.80 -4.98
N LYS A 220 -7.56 15.75 -4.43
CA LYS A 220 -7.04 15.00 -3.29
C LYS A 220 -6.13 13.88 -3.75
N ARG A 221 -5.08 13.65 -2.97
CA ARG A 221 -3.98 12.73 -3.28
C ARG A 221 -3.74 11.68 -2.21
N TYR A 222 -4.18 11.94 -0.99
CA TYR A 222 -4.17 10.97 0.11
C TYR A 222 -5.46 11.08 0.90
N GLY A 223 -6.03 9.96 1.29
CA GLY A 223 -7.17 9.97 2.19
C GLY A 223 -7.22 8.77 3.12
N PHE A 224 -7.73 9.05 4.32
CA PHE A 224 -7.75 8.15 5.47
C PHE A 224 -9.14 8.13 6.09
N ALA A 225 -9.44 7.07 6.84
CA ALA A 225 -10.62 6.99 7.70
C ALA A 225 -10.20 7.23 9.16
N ILE A 226 -9.41 6.32 9.72
CA ILE A 226 -8.98 6.35 11.12
C ILE A 226 -7.57 6.94 11.24
N SER A 227 -7.32 7.65 12.35
CA SER A 227 -5.97 8.03 12.77
C SER A 227 -5.79 7.86 14.27
N MET A 228 -4.57 7.58 14.70
CA MET A 228 -4.26 7.23 16.09
C MET A 228 -2.81 7.55 16.46
N PHE A 229 -2.49 7.41 17.75
CA PHE A 229 -1.11 7.48 18.22
C PHE A 229 -0.38 6.15 17.98
N GLU A 230 0.87 6.23 17.53
CA GLU A 230 1.79 5.10 17.49
C GLU A 230 2.37 4.82 18.89
N TYR A 231 2.73 3.56 19.14
CA TYR A 231 3.49 3.17 20.31
C TYR A 231 4.95 3.61 20.14
N SER A 232 5.41 4.56 20.95
CA SER A 232 6.76 5.13 20.85
C SER A 232 7.90 4.10 20.91
N ASP A 233 7.73 3.00 21.65
CA ASP A 233 8.69 1.89 21.73
C ASP A 233 9.00 1.24 20.35
N THR A 234 8.16 1.46 19.35
CA THR A 234 8.25 0.80 18.04
C THR A 234 9.00 1.63 17.01
N ILE A 235 9.14 2.93 17.30
CA ILE A 235 9.73 3.95 16.42
C ILE A 235 10.66 4.93 17.17
N PRO A 236 11.47 4.51 18.18
CA PRO A 236 12.26 5.43 19.00
C PRO A 236 13.22 6.32 18.20
N THR A 237 13.70 5.89 17.02
CA THR A 237 14.62 6.69 16.20
C THR A 237 14.02 7.23 14.89
N LEU A 238 12.80 6.82 14.50
CA LEU A 238 12.19 7.18 13.23
C LEU A 238 12.14 8.69 13.01
N TRP A 239 11.65 9.45 14.00
CA TRP A 239 11.51 10.89 13.91
C TRP A 239 12.85 11.61 13.70
N ASN A 240 13.90 11.18 14.42
CA ASN A 240 15.22 11.78 14.31
C ASN A 240 15.84 11.51 12.94
N HIS A 241 15.68 10.29 12.42
CA HIS A 241 16.11 9.96 11.06
C HIS A 241 15.36 10.79 10.02
N PHE A 242 14.03 10.87 10.13
CA PHE A 242 13.20 11.67 9.24
C PHE A 242 13.62 13.14 9.23
N LEU A 243 13.72 13.79 10.39
CA LEU A 243 14.18 15.19 10.51
C LEU A 243 15.58 15.40 9.92
N SER A 244 16.48 14.44 10.11
CA SER A 244 17.84 14.51 9.55
C SER A 244 17.82 14.49 8.02
N TYR A 245 16.96 13.67 7.43
CA TYR A 245 16.82 13.56 5.98
C TYR A 245 16.19 14.81 5.35
N ILE A 246 15.10 15.32 5.92
CA ILE A 246 14.39 16.49 5.37
C ILE A 246 15.05 17.82 5.75
N LYS A 247 16.18 17.81 6.46
CA LYS A 247 16.89 19.02 6.87
C LYS A 247 17.25 19.85 5.65
N GLY A 248 16.71 21.08 5.58
CA GLY A 248 16.91 21.97 4.43
C GLY A 248 15.98 21.70 3.24
N LYS A 249 15.12 20.68 3.28
CA LYS A 249 14.08 20.37 2.28
C LYS A 249 12.72 21.04 2.56
N GLY A 250 12.68 21.94 3.55
CA GLY A 250 11.67 22.99 3.81
C GLY A 250 10.20 22.70 3.50
N LYS A 251 9.46 22.21 4.50
CA LYS A 251 7.98 22.31 4.61
C LYS A 251 7.57 22.29 6.09
N SER A 252 6.38 22.80 6.40
CA SER A 252 5.82 22.70 7.75
C SER A 252 5.46 21.26 8.08
N LEU A 253 5.59 20.86 9.35
CA LEU A 253 5.26 19.53 9.84
C LEU A 253 4.14 19.57 10.89
N ASP A 254 3.27 20.57 10.81
CA ASP A 254 2.24 20.86 11.82
C ASP A 254 1.31 19.67 12.11
N PHE A 255 1.12 18.77 11.13
CA PHE A 255 0.39 17.51 11.33
C PHE A 255 1.01 16.63 12.41
N VAL A 256 2.33 16.56 12.47
CA VAL A 256 3.07 15.55 13.24
C VAL A 256 4.01 16.15 14.29
N GLN A 257 4.26 17.45 14.28
CA GLN A 257 5.24 18.10 15.15
C GLN A 257 4.58 18.84 16.31
N ASN A 258 5.01 18.54 17.53
CA ASN A 258 4.68 19.32 18.72
C ASN A 258 5.44 20.66 18.74
N PRO A 259 5.00 21.66 19.55
CA PRO A 259 5.72 22.93 19.69
C PRO A 259 7.18 22.81 20.14
N ASP A 260 7.52 21.75 20.90
CA ASP A 260 8.89 21.43 21.33
C ASP A 260 9.72 20.69 20.26
N LYS A 261 9.16 20.53 19.06
CA LYS A 261 9.72 19.84 17.89
C LYS A 261 9.78 18.30 18.01
N SER A 262 9.21 17.72 19.05
CA SER A 262 9.05 16.26 19.14
C SER A 262 7.97 15.75 18.19
N TYR A 263 8.03 14.45 17.85
CA TYR A 263 6.94 13.79 17.14
C TYR A 263 5.75 13.63 18.09
N ASN A 264 4.56 14.05 17.66
CA ASN A 264 3.32 13.86 18.43
C ASN A 264 2.80 12.41 18.39
N LEU A 265 3.47 11.51 17.65
CA LEU A 265 3.13 10.10 17.43
C LEU A 265 1.84 9.86 16.62
N CYS A 266 1.17 10.91 16.15
CA CYS A 266 -0.04 10.78 15.35
C CYS A 266 0.25 10.25 13.94
N HIS A 267 -0.54 9.27 13.51
CA HIS A 267 -0.47 8.73 12.16
C HIS A 267 -1.85 8.38 11.60
N PHE A 268 -1.98 8.45 10.28
CA PHE A 268 -3.10 7.87 9.54
C PHE A 268 -3.00 6.35 9.59
N TRP A 269 -4.08 5.66 9.93
CA TRP A 269 -4.06 4.20 10.07
C TRP A 269 -4.19 3.54 8.70
N SER A 270 -3.07 3.08 8.16
CA SER A 270 -2.89 2.76 6.73
C SER A 270 -3.65 1.53 6.23
N ASN A 271 -4.27 0.71 7.09
CA ASN A 271 -5.13 -0.41 6.64
C ASN A 271 -6.35 0.07 5.83
N PHE A 272 -6.79 1.31 6.03
CA PHE A 272 -7.60 2.07 5.10
C PHE A 272 -6.74 3.20 4.54
N GLU A 273 -6.49 3.17 3.24
CA GLU A 273 -5.83 4.26 2.55
C GLU A 273 -6.33 4.34 1.11
N ILE A 274 -6.77 5.53 0.67
CA ILE A 274 -7.03 5.82 -0.74
C ILE A 274 -6.04 6.90 -1.15
N ALA A 275 -5.09 6.56 -2.03
CA ALA A 275 -4.03 7.48 -2.39
C ALA A 275 -3.65 7.40 -3.87
N GLU A 276 -3.11 8.50 -4.40
CA GLU A 276 -2.47 8.49 -5.70
C GLU A 276 -1.18 7.67 -5.65
N VAL A 277 -1.02 6.71 -6.56
CA VAL A 277 0.20 5.89 -6.66
C VAL A 277 1.43 6.77 -6.86
N SER A 278 1.30 7.87 -7.60
CA SER A 278 2.38 8.85 -7.85
C SER A 278 2.87 9.59 -6.60
N LEU A 279 2.10 9.60 -5.51
CA LEU A 279 2.55 10.13 -4.22
C LEU A 279 3.74 9.35 -3.66
N PHE A 280 3.81 8.05 -3.95
CA PHE A 280 4.90 7.18 -3.52
C PHE A 280 5.87 6.88 -4.67
N ALA A 281 5.37 6.82 -5.90
CA ALA A 281 6.17 6.63 -7.11
C ALA A 281 6.79 7.95 -7.62
N ASN A 282 7.53 8.67 -6.77
CA ASN A 282 8.31 9.85 -7.15
C ASN A 282 9.69 9.88 -6.49
N PRO A 283 10.65 10.68 -7.02
CA PRO A 283 12.02 10.71 -6.52
C PRO A 283 12.14 11.13 -5.05
N ASP A 284 11.34 12.09 -4.58
CA ASP A 284 11.46 12.59 -3.20
C ASP A 284 11.08 11.52 -2.16
N TYR A 285 10.02 10.76 -2.42
CA TYR A 285 9.61 9.64 -1.59
C TYR A 285 10.57 8.44 -1.73
N ASP A 286 11.04 8.14 -2.94
CA ASP A 286 12.00 7.06 -3.20
C ASP A 286 13.30 7.29 -2.40
N GLU A 287 13.87 8.50 -2.47
CA GLU A 287 15.07 8.86 -1.71
C GLU A 287 14.82 8.82 -0.19
N LEU A 288 13.64 9.26 0.28
CA LEU A 288 13.28 9.19 1.70
C LEU A 288 13.23 7.74 2.16
N PHE A 289 12.52 6.88 1.42
CA PHE A 289 12.40 5.47 1.74
C PHE A 289 13.77 4.79 1.71
N GLN A 290 14.61 5.03 0.70
CA GLN A 290 15.96 4.44 0.63
C GLN A 290 16.82 4.85 1.84
N TYR A 291 16.76 6.12 2.25
CA TYR A 291 17.44 6.57 3.45
C TYR A 291 16.91 5.85 4.69
N LEU A 292 15.60 5.83 4.93
CA LEU A 292 14.99 5.15 6.07
C LEU A 292 15.26 3.64 6.07
N ASP A 293 15.24 3.00 4.91
CA ASP A 293 15.57 1.59 4.77
C ASP A 293 17.01 1.36 5.22
N SER A 294 17.97 2.18 4.75
CA SER A 294 19.39 2.04 5.08
C SER A 294 19.76 2.18 6.56
N THR A 295 18.87 2.73 7.41
CA THR A 295 19.12 2.82 8.86
C THR A 295 18.84 1.52 9.59
N GLY A 296 18.08 0.60 8.99
CA GLY A 296 17.67 -0.65 9.60
C GLY A 296 16.46 -0.56 10.54
N GLY A 297 15.81 0.59 10.65
CA GLY A 297 14.69 0.78 11.59
C GLY A 297 13.50 -0.18 11.40
N PHE A 298 13.25 -0.65 10.17
CA PHE A 298 12.25 -1.70 9.93
C PHE A 298 12.59 -3.04 10.62
N PHE A 299 13.87 -3.34 10.83
CA PHE A 299 14.35 -4.63 11.34
C PHE A 299 14.91 -4.58 12.76
N TYR A 300 15.62 -3.51 13.10
CA TYR A 300 16.19 -3.28 14.44
C TYR A 300 15.18 -2.64 15.40
N GLU A 301 14.13 -2.01 14.87
CA GLU A 301 12.97 -1.56 15.65
C GLU A 301 11.72 -2.30 15.14
N ARG A 302 10.59 -1.60 14.98
CA ARG A 302 9.37 -2.14 14.40
C ARG A 302 8.59 -1.03 13.67
N TRP A 303 9.29 -0.27 12.83
CA TRP A 303 8.69 0.83 12.07
C TRP A 303 7.53 0.32 11.21
N GLY A 304 6.33 0.80 11.53
CA GLY A 304 5.14 0.56 10.72
C GLY A 304 5.15 1.41 9.44
N ASP A 305 4.49 0.93 8.40
CA ASP A 305 4.22 1.73 7.20
C ASP A 305 3.31 2.92 7.49
N ALA A 306 2.38 2.80 8.45
CA ALA A 306 1.45 3.86 8.81
C ALA A 306 2.14 5.16 9.29
N PRO A 307 3.07 5.14 10.28
CA PRO A 307 3.85 6.34 10.62
C PRO A 307 4.79 6.78 9.50
N VAL A 308 5.38 5.87 8.71
CA VAL A 308 6.24 6.25 7.56
C VAL A 308 5.46 7.02 6.49
N HIS A 309 4.29 6.50 6.08
CA HIS A 309 3.38 7.17 5.15
C HIS A 309 2.91 8.51 5.70
N THR A 310 2.56 8.58 6.98
CA THR A 310 2.10 9.85 7.59
C THR A 310 3.19 10.91 7.56
N LEU A 311 4.43 10.56 7.91
CA LEU A 311 5.56 11.49 7.86
C LEU A 311 5.81 11.98 6.42
N ALA A 312 5.77 11.07 5.45
CA ALA A 312 5.92 11.42 4.04
C ALA A 312 4.77 12.29 3.52
N VAL A 313 3.52 11.95 3.82
CA VAL A 313 2.34 12.73 3.45
C VAL A 313 2.42 14.13 4.05
N SER A 314 2.78 14.24 5.34
CA SER A 314 2.94 15.52 6.04
C SER A 314 4.04 16.39 5.44
N TRP A 315 5.06 15.77 4.85
CA TRP A 315 6.15 16.49 4.18
C TRP A 315 5.88 16.75 2.71
N LEU A 316 5.21 15.88 1.97
CA LEU A 316 5.06 16.00 0.52
C LEU A 316 3.80 16.76 0.11
N LEU A 317 2.73 16.67 0.90
CA LEU A 317 1.44 17.26 0.57
C LEU A 317 1.14 18.54 1.34
N GLU A 318 0.26 19.36 0.77
CA GLU A 318 -0.42 20.44 1.47
C GLU A 318 -1.70 19.91 2.14
N PRO A 319 -2.20 20.56 3.21
CA PRO A 319 -3.42 20.12 3.90
C PRO A 319 -4.63 19.90 2.99
N HIS A 320 -4.81 20.77 1.98
CA HIS A 320 -5.94 20.68 1.06
C HIS A 320 -5.86 19.48 0.10
N GLU A 321 -4.71 18.80 -0.04
CA GLU A 321 -4.55 17.58 -0.84
C GLU A 321 -4.93 16.31 -0.06
N ILE A 322 -5.17 16.43 1.25
CA ILE A 322 -5.54 15.32 2.13
C ILE A 322 -7.07 15.31 2.34
N TYR A 323 -7.65 14.11 2.38
CA TYR A 323 -9.09 13.90 2.57
C TYR A 323 -9.38 12.97 3.74
N TRP A 324 -10.29 13.38 4.62
CA TRP A 324 -10.83 12.49 5.65
C TRP A 324 -12.15 11.89 5.16
N PHE A 325 -12.18 10.56 5.05
CA PHE A 325 -13.38 9.82 4.68
C PHE A 325 -14.23 9.56 5.93
N ASP A 326 -15.21 10.42 6.20
CA ASP A 326 -16.25 10.20 7.22
C ASP A 326 -17.27 9.14 6.76
N LEU A 327 -16.83 7.88 6.79
CA LEU A 327 -17.64 6.70 6.44
C LEU A 327 -17.59 5.65 7.56
N GLY A 328 -18.53 4.71 7.53
CA GLY A 328 -18.51 3.58 8.47
C GLY A 328 -17.43 2.58 8.09
N TYR A 329 -16.39 2.45 8.92
CA TYR A 329 -15.26 1.54 8.71
C TYR A 329 -14.85 0.87 10.01
N ARG A 330 -14.52 -0.41 9.96
CA ARG A 330 -13.97 -1.15 11.09
C ARG A 330 -12.81 -2.03 10.65
N HIS A 331 -11.74 -1.94 11.42
CA HIS A 331 -10.68 -2.93 11.51
C HIS A 331 -10.46 -3.15 12.99
N SER A 332 -10.60 -4.38 13.48
CA SER A 332 -10.57 -4.65 14.92
C SER A 332 -9.28 -4.09 15.57
N PRO A 333 -9.37 -3.44 16.76
CA PRO A 333 -10.57 -3.24 17.58
C PRO A 333 -11.32 -1.93 17.31
N TYR A 334 -10.88 -1.12 16.34
CA TYR A 334 -11.38 0.25 16.18
C TYR A 334 -12.49 0.35 15.12
N THR A 335 -13.48 1.17 15.43
CA THR A 335 -14.62 1.45 14.56
C THR A 335 -14.73 2.95 14.36
N GLN A 336 -14.81 3.41 13.11
CA GLN A 336 -15.32 4.72 12.76
C GLN A 336 -16.81 4.59 12.42
N CYS A 337 -17.66 5.39 13.07
CA CYS A 337 -19.09 5.41 12.82
C CYS A 337 -19.59 6.85 12.67
N PRO A 338 -20.14 7.23 11.49
CA PRO A 338 -20.63 8.57 11.25
C PRO A 338 -21.66 9.03 12.27
N GLN A 339 -21.50 10.23 12.84
CA GLN A 339 -22.33 10.74 13.95
C GLN A 339 -23.71 11.27 13.53
N SER A 340 -23.90 11.61 12.25
CA SER A 340 -25.20 12.08 11.75
C SER A 340 -26.20 10.94 11.58
N THR A 341 -27.31 10.98 12.33
CA THR A 341 -28.42 10.02 12.19
C THR A 341 -29.00 10.01 10.77
N THR A 342 -29.11 11.17 10.12
CA THR A 342 -29.58 11.27 8.73
C THR A 342 -28.63 10.56 7.77
N PHE A 343 -27.32 10.75 7.94
CA PHE A 343 -26.31 10.05 7.14
C PHE A 343 -26.41 8.53 7.34
N ARG A 344 -26.47 8.09 8.61
CA ARG A 344 -26.54 6.65 8.94
C ARG A 344 -27.77 5.98 8.34
N ASN A 345 -28.94 6.61 8.46
CA ASN A 345 -30.18 6.07 7.90
C ASN A 345 -30.16 6.07 6.37
N ARG A 346 -29.62 7.12 5.74
CA ARG A 346 -29.54 7.24 4.27
C ARG A 346 -28.59 6.19 3.67
N ASN A 347 -27.49 5.90 4.35
CA ASN A 347 -26.44 4.99 3.88
C ASN A 347 -26.49 3.61 4.56
N ARG A 348 -27.65 3.24 5.14
CA ARG A 348 -27.89 1.93 5.78
C ARG A 348 -26.73 1.45 6.67
N CYS A 349 -26.26 2.34 7.53
CA CYS A 349 -25.14 2.03 8.41
C CYS A 349 -25.52 0.99 9.48
N VAL A 350 -24.60 0.07 9.80
CA VAL A 350 -24.79 -1.02 10.79
C VAL A 350 -23.89 -0.87 12.02
N CYS A 351 -23.28 0.30 12.20
CA CYS A 351 -22.42 0.62 13.33
C CYS A 351 -23.18 1.32 14.46
N ASP A 352 -22.69 1.15 15.69
CA ASP A 352 -23.14 1.90 16.85
C ASP A 352 -22.34 3.23 16.93
N PRO A 353 -22.98 4.41 16.85
CA PRO A 353 -22.28 5.69 16.96
C PRO A 353 -21.54 5.89 18.30
N GLU A 354 -21.93 5.19 19.36
CA GLU A 354 -21.24 5.22 20.66
C GLU A 354 -19.91 4.44 20.63
N SER A 355 -19.71 3.57 19.63
CA SER A 355 -18.46 2.82 19.43
C SER A 355 -17.42 3.59 18.60
N ASP A 356 -17.73 4.81 18.17
CA ASP A 356 -16.89 5.61 17.28
C ASP A 356 -15.56 6.02 17.93
N PHE A 357 -14.47 5.71 17.24
CA PHE A 357 -13.11 5.96 17.69
C PHE A 357 -12.64 7.39 17.41
N THR A 358 -13.24 8.07 16.43
CA THR A 358 -12.77 9.32 15.80
C THR A 358 -12.37 10.44 16.76
N PHE A 359 -13.15 10.64 17.83
CA PHE A 359 -12.92 11.73 18.79
C PHE A 359 -12.57 11.21 20.20
N THR A 360 -12.10 9.97 20.29
CA THR A 360 -11.57 9.41 21.55
C THR A 360 -10.18 9.95 21.84
N TYR A 361 -9.72 9.80 23.09
CA TYR A 361 -8.39 10.26 23.52
C TYR A 361 -7.23 9.50 22.86
N GLN A 362 -7.49 8.34 22.23
CA GLN A 362 -6.50 7.55 21.51
C GLN A 362 -6.43 7.88 20.02
N SER A 363 -7.39 8.67 19.51
CA SER A 363 -7.43 9.07 18.12
C SER A 363 -6.72 10.41 17.90
N CYS A 364 -6.15 10.56 16.70
CA CYS A 364 -5.59 11.82 16.22
C CYS A 364 -6.52 12.55 15.24
N THR A 365 -7.72 12.04 14.96
CA THR A 365 -8.54 12.56 13.86
C THR A 365 -9.00 13.98 14.16
N GLY A 366 -9.37 14.26 15.42
CA GLY A 366 -9.70 15.62 15.86
C GLY A 366 -8.55 16.64 15.68
N HIS A 367 -7.29 16.22 15.84
CA HIS A 367 -6.11 17.06 15.59
C HIS A 367 -5.95 17.32 14.09
N PHE A 368 -5.97 16.28 13.26
CA PHE A 368 -5.84 16.42 11.80
C PHE A 368 -6.97 17.27 11.20
N LEU A 369 -8.21 17.09 11.62
CA LEU A 369 -9.35 17.87 11.12
C LEU A 369 -9.30 19.36 11.49
N GLN A 370 -8.47 19.78 12.45
CA GLN A 370 -8.24 21.21 12.68
C GLN A 370 -7.29 21.81 11.65
N LEU A 371 -6.34 21.02 11.16
CA LEU A 371 -5.31 21.43 10.20
C LEU A 371 -5.77 21.30 8.74
N LEU A 372 -6.74 20.44 8.45
CA LEU A 372 -7.31 20.24 7.10
C LEU A 372 -8.35 21.30 6.67
N ARG A 373 -8.60 22.32 7.51
CA ARG A 373 -9.67 23.32 7.29
C ARG A 373 -9.32 24.39 6.28
#